data_AF-A0A2E2E7V1-F1
#
_entry.id   AF-A0A2E2E7V1-F1
#
_cell.length_a   1.000
_cell.length_b   1.000
_cell.length_c   1.000
_cell.angle_alpha   90.00
_cell.angle_beta   90.00
_cell.angle_gamma   90.00
#
_symmetry.space_group_name_H-M   'P 1'
#
loop_
_entity.id
_entity.type
_entity.pdbx_description
1 polymer ?
#
loop_
_entity_poly.entity_id
_entity_poly.type
_entity_poly.pdbx_seq_one_letter_code
_entity_poly.pdbx_strand_id
1 'polypeptide(L)'
;MLPMLLAQIGLPLLVKAVGGALSNSSNSVAKAAGDALGQVDTEIATGRLDGDQLKEANRHLEALATLEANTDQTWLQQVNQTIRAESVSDDAYVRRMRPTFGYIMAFTWAAQMGAIAYTVVADPQQAAPVIAAVASLGTIWTVGLSVLGIYVYRRSGEKQRVLEAQGGLPANQNTGVLQNLLQSLIKSKSKEM
;
A
#
# COMPACT_ATOMS: atom_id res chain seq x y z
N MET A 1 -27.91 12.04 -13.42
CA MET A 1 -27.95 12.42 -14.86
C MET A 1 -27.01 11.53 -15.69
N LEU A 2 -25.72 11.39 -15.34
CA LEU A 2 -24.80 10.43 -15.98
C LEU A 2 -25.20 8.95 -15.89
N PRO A 3 -25.73 8.43 -14.75
CA PRO A 3 -26.16 7.03 -14.66
C PRO A 3 -27.32 6.70 -15.60
N MET A 4 -28.26 7.62 -15.77
CA MET A 4 -29.45 7.43 -16.63
C MET A 4 -29.11 7.46 -18.13
N LEU A 5 -28.05 8.17 -18.53
CA LEU A 5 -27.48 8.12 -19.88
C LEU A 5 -26.69 6.81 -20.11
N LEU A 6 -25.95 6.33 -19.10
CA LEU A 6 -25.29 5.02 -19.15
C LEU A 6 -26.29 3.86 -19.13
N ALA A 7 -27.44 3.99 -18.48
CA ALA A 7 -28.51 3.01 -18.48
C ALA A 7 -29.21 2.86 -19.84
N GLN A 8 -29.18 3.90 -20.68
CA GLN A 8 -29.74 3.87 -22.04
C GLN A 8 -28.70 3.48 -23.10
N ILE A 9 -27.40 3.57 -22.77
CA ILE A 9 -26.27 3.41 -23.71
C ILE A 9 -25.37 2.21 -23.32
N GLY A 10 -25.53 1.65 -22.12
CA GLY A 10 -24.58 0.73 -21.49
C GLY A 10 -24.54 -0.65 -22.13
N LEU A 11 -25.68 -1.32 -22.24
CA LEU A 11 -25.74 -2.63 -22.90
C LEU A 11 -25.27 -2.57 -24.38
N PRO A 12 -25.73 -1.62 -25.23
CA PRO A 12 -25.22 -1.51 -26.60
C PRO A 12 -23.71 -1.24 -26.68
N LEU A 13 -23.18 -0.39 -25.80
CA LEU A 13 -21.74 -0.12 -25.75
C LEU A 13 -20.92 -1.36 -25.34
N LEU A 14 -21.42 -2.14 -24.38
CA LEU A 14 -20.79 -3.39 -23.94
C LEU A 14 -20.84 -4.46 -25.03
N VAL A 15 -21.99 -4.62 -25.70
CA VAL A 15 -22.16 -5.55 -26.83
C VAL A 15 -21.17 -5.21 -27.95
N LYS A 16 -20.99 -3.93 -28.27
CA LYS A 16 -20.03 -3.47 -29.28
C LYS A 16 -18.57 -3.68 -28.86
N ALA A 17 -18.23 -3.37 -27.60
CA ALA A 17 -16.87 -3.52 -27.08
C ALA A 17 -16.46 -5.00 -26.98
N VAL A 18 -17.32 -5.84 -26.40
CA VAL A 18 -17.09 -7.28 -26.24
C VAL A 18 -17.16 -7.98 -27.60
N GLY A 19 -18.14 -7.64 -28.44
CA GLY A 19 -18.29 -8.17 -29.79
C GLY A 19 -17.06 -7.88 -30.67
N GLY A 20 -16.54 -6.65 -30.64
CA GLY A 20 -15.33 -6.26 -31.37
C GLY A 20 -14.05 -6.92 -30.84
N ALA A 21 -13.95 -7.14 -29.53
CA ALA A 21 -12.82 -7.85 -28.93
C ALA A 21 -12.84 -9.35 -29.30
N LEU A 22 -14.03 -9.98 -29.31
CA LEU A 22 -14.20 -11.39 -29.61
C LEU A 22 -14.09 -11.70 -31.11
N SER A 23 -14.56 -10.83 -32.00
CA SER A 23 -14.48 -11.03 -33.46
C SER A 23 -13.05 -10.94 -34.01
N ASN A 24 -12.16 -10.24 -33.31
CA ASN A 24 -10.73 -10.17 -33.60
C ASN A 24 -9.92 -11.34 -33.03
N SER A 25 -10.55 -12.29 -32.34
CA SER A 25 -9.88 -13.47 -31.79
C SER A 25 -9.53 -14.49 -32.87
N SER A 26 -8.40 -15.20 -32.70
CA SER A 26 -7.97 -16.29 -33.58
C SER A 26 -8.72 -17.60 -33.36
N ASN A 27 -9.50 -17.70 -32.27
CA ASN A 27 -10.33 -18.86 -31.96
C ASN A 27 -11.67 -18.77 -32.69
N SER A 28 -12.04 -19.82 -33.43
CA SER A 28 -13.27 -19.86 -34.24
C SER A 28 -14.56 -19.71 -33.42
N VAL A 29 -14.57 -20.19 -32.18
CA VAL A 29 -15.73 -20.07 -31.27
C VAL A 29 -15.85 -18.63 -30.76
N ALA A 30 -14.73 -18.00 -30.40
CA ALA A 30 -14.72 -16.61 -29.95
C ALA A 30 -15.14 -15.66 -31.10
N LYS A 31 -14.68 -15.92 -32.32
CA LYS A 31 -15.06 -15.15 -33.50
C LYS A 31 -16.56 -15.26 -33.80
N ALA A 32 -17.12 -16.48 -33.77
CA ALA A 32 -18.54 -16.71 -33.97
C ALA A 32 -19.40 -16.00 -32.90
N ALA A 33 -18.95 -15.99 -31.64
CA ALA A 33 -19.61 -15.24 -30.57
C ALA A 33 -19.55 -13.72 -30.81
N GLY A 34 -18.42 -13.20 -31.28
CA GLY A 34 -18.27 -11.79 -31.66
C GLY A 34 -19.20 -11.36 -32.80
N ASP A 35 -19.31 -12.20 -33.83
CA ASP A 35 -20.21 -11.95 -34.98
C ASP A 35 -21.69 -11.99 -34.56
N ALA A 36 -22.07 -12.93 -33.69
CA ALA A 36 -23.42 -13.00 -33.13
C ALA A 36 -23.77 -11.75 -32.30
N LEU A 37 -22.83 -11.25 -31.49
CA LEU A 37 -23.01 -10.00 -30.75
C LEU A 37 -23.12 -8.78 -31.68
N GLY A 38 -22.41 -8.76 -32.80
CA GLY A 38 -22.56 -7.72 -33.83
C GLY A 38 -23.94 -7.70 -34.50
N GLN A 39 -24.56 -8.88 -34.66
CA GLN A 39 -25.95 -8.98 -35.14
C GLN A 39 -26.93 -8.39 -34.11
N VAL A 40 -26.72 -8.69 -32.83
CA VAL A 40 -27.52 -8.11 -31.73
C VAL A 40 -27.41 -6.58 -31.72
N ASP A 41 -26.22 -6.00 -31.88
CA ASP A 41 -26.03 -4.54 -31.98
C ASP A 41 -26.82 -3.92 -33.15
N THR A 42 -26.85 -4.61 -34.29
CA THR A 42 -27.59 -4.18 -35.49
C THR A 42 -29.11 -4.20 -35.27
N GLU A 43 -29.61 -5.24 -34.59
CA GLU A 43 -31.04 -5.37 -34.25
C GLU A 43 -31.49 -4.33 -33.18
N ILE A 44 -30.57 -3.94 -32.28
CA ILE A 44 -30.79 -2.82 -31.35
C ILE A 44 -30.84 -1.50 -32.13
N ALA A 45 -29.88 -1.24 -33.01
CA ALA A 45 -29.78 0.01 -33.77
C ALA A 45 -30.95 0.21 -34.76
N THR A 46 -31.51 -0.88 -35.29
CA THR A 46 -32.68 -0.86 -36.18
C THR A 46 -34.01 -0.79 -35.44
N GLY A 47 -34.00 -0.79 -34.10
CA GLY A 47 -35.20 -0.64 -33.27
C GLY A 47 -36.12 -1.87 -33.27
N ARG A 48 -35.61 -3.05 -33.67
CA ARG A 48 -36.36 -4.31 -33.67
C ARG A 48 -36.38 -4.99 -32.30
N LEU A 49 -35.43 -4.67 -31.44
CA LEU A 49 -35.44 -5.07 -30.03
C LEU A 49 -36.28 -4.07 -29.22
N ASP A 50 -37.24 -4.61 -28.47
CA ASP A 50 -38.15 -3.83 -27.64
C ASP A 50 -37.38 -2.99 -26.60
N GLY A 51 -37.57 -1.68 -26.63
CA GLY A 51 -36.85 -0.73 -25.80
C GLY A 51 -37.09 -0.94 -24.30
N ASP A 52 -38.19 -1.59 -23.91
CA ASP A 52 -38.49 -1.88 -22.52
C ASP A 52 -37.74 -3.10 -22.00
N GLN A 53 -37.47 -4.11 -22.84
CA GLN A 53 -36.61 -5.25 -22.48
C GLN A 53 -35.15 -4.81 -22.27
N LEU A 54 -34.65 -3.89 -23.10
CA LEU A 54 -33.31 -3.34 -22.94
C LEU A 54 -33.19 -2.48 -21.67
N LYS A 55 -34.22 -1.71 -21.31
CA LYS A 55 -34.23 -0.96 -20.04
C LYS A 55 -34.23 -1.91 -18.85
N GLU A 56 -34.98 -3.01 -18.88
CA GLU A 56 -34.98 -4.00 -17.81
C GLU A 56 -33.61 -4.68 -17.65
N ALA A 57 -32.97 -5.05 -18.75
CA ALA A 57 -31.62 -5.61 -18.72
C ALA A 57 -30.60 -4.65 -18.11
N ASN A 58 -30.68 -3.35 -18.44
CA ASN A 58 -29.83 -2.33 -17.83
C ASN A 58 -30.12 -2.16 -16.32
N ARG A 59 -31.40 -2.20 -15.90
CA ARG A 59 -31.76 -2.19 -14.47
C ARG A 59 -31.15 -3.35 -13.69
N HIS A 60 -31.14 -4.55 -14.26
CA HIS A 60 -30.50 -5.71 -13.63
C HIS A 60 -28.99 -5.55 -13.51
N LEU A 61 -28.32 -5.01 -14.54
CA LEU A 61 -26.88 -4.73 -14.49
C LEU A 61 -26.54 -3.69 -13.42
N GLU A 62 -27.34 -2.63 -13.28
CA GLU A 62 -27.18 -1.63 -12.22
C GLU A 62 -27.37 -2.24 -10.82
N ALA A 63 -28.37 -3.11 -10.66
CA ALA A 63 -28.63 -3.82 -9.41
C ALA A 63 -27.45 -4.75 -9.04
N LEU A 64 -26.90 -5.49 -10.02
CA LEU A 64 -25.73 -6.34 -9.82
C LEU A 64 -24.48 -5.52 -9.47
N ALA A 65 -24.22 -4.42 -10.19
CA ALA A 65 -23.09 -3.54 -9.91
C ALA A 65 -23.19 -2.92 -8.50
N THR A 66 -24.40 -2.55 -8.08
CA THR A 66 -24.65 -2.03 -6.73
C THR A 66 -24.43 -3.12 -5.67
N LEU A 67 -24.87 -4.35 -5.93
CA LEU A 67 -24.68 -5.48 -5.01
C LEU A 67 -23.20 -5.85 -4.87
N GLU A 68 -22.44 -5.83 -5.97
CA GLU A 68 -20.99 -6.05 -5.95
C GLU A 68 -20.29 -4.94 -5.17
N ALA A 69 -20.60 -3.67 -5.45
CA ALA A 69 -20.02 -2.54 -4.73
C ALA A 69 -20.33 -2.59 -3.22
N ASN A 70 -21.53 -3.01 -2.84
CA ASN A 70 -21.92 -3.20 -1.43
C ASN A 70 -21.17 -4.37 -0.79
N THR A 71 -20.92 -5.45 -1.54
CA THR A 71 -20.15 -6.61 -1.08
C THR A 71 -18.70 -6.20 -0.84
N ASP A 72 -18.08 -5.50 -1.79
CA ASP A 72 -16.73 -4.95 -1.66
C ASP A 72 -16.62 -3.99 -0.48
N GLN A 73 -17.59 -3.08 -0.34
CA GLN A 73 -17.62 -2.15 0.78
C GLN A 73 -17.71 -2.89 2.11
N THR A 74 -18.55 -3.92 2.20
CA THR A 74 -18.70 -4.74 3.42
C THR A 74 -17.42 -5.50 3.73
N TRP A 75 -16.79 -6.10 2.72
CA TRP A 75 -15.51 -6.79 2.87
C TRP A 75 -14.42 -5.85 3.38
N LEU A 76 -14.27 -4.68 2.75
CA LEU A 76 -13.30 -3.68 3.17
C LEU A 76 -13.57 -3.15 4.58
N GLN A 77 -14.83 -2.99 4.97
CA GLN A 77 -15.20 -2.61 6.33
C GLN A 77 -14.81 -3.68 7.34
N GLN A 78 -15.06 -4.96 7.06
CA GLN A 78 -14.69 -6.08 7.93
C GLN A 78 -13.17 -6.17 8.10
N VAL A 79 -12.40 -6.10 7.00
CA VAL A 79 -10.92 -6.10 7.04
C VAL A 79 -10.39 -4.91 7.83
N ASN A 80 -10.95 -3.71 7.63
CA ASN A 80 -10.54 -2.54 8.41
C ASN A 80 -10.92 -2.66 9.88
N GLN A 81 -12.06 -3.29 10.19
CA GLN A 81 -12.49 -3.52 11.57
C GLN A 81 -11.54 -4.48 12.28
N THR A 82 -11.12 -5.57 11.64
CA THR A 82 -10.14 -6.51 12.24
C THR A 82 -8.79 -5.84 12.44
N ILE A 83 -8.28 -5.11 11.45
CA ILE A 83 -7.02 -4.35 11.57
C ILE A 83 -7.08 -3.34 12.72
N ARG A 84 -8.20 -2.63 12.86
CA ARG A 84 -8.39 -1.68 13.97
C ARG A 84 -8.44 -2.40 15.31
N ALA A 85 -9.17 -3.51 15.41
CA ALA A 85 -9.25 -4.32 16.62
C ALA A 85 -7.87 -4.87 17.02
N GLU A 86 -7.08 -5.35 16.06
CA GLU A 86 -5.69 -5.78 16.28
C GLU A 86 -4.79 -4.61 16.69
N SER A 87 -4.97 -3.43 16.09
CA SER A 87 -4.17 -2.24 16.41
C SER A 87 -4.43 -1.67 17.81
N VAL A 88 -5.66 -1.85 18.32
CA VAL A 88 -6.09 -1.43 19.66
C VAL A 88 -5.90 -2.55 20.69
N SER A 89 -5.56 -3.77 20.25
CA SER A 89 -5.27 -4.87 21.16
C SER A 89 -4.11 -4.51 22.09
N ASP A 90 -4.38 -4.55 23.40
CA ASP A 90 -3.44 -4.22 24.46
C ASP A 90 -2.44 -5.35 24.78
N ASP A 91 -2.32 -6.35 23.90
CA ASP A 91 -1.42 -7.49 24.12
C ASP A 91 0.04 -7.01 24.29
N ALA A 92 0.53 -7.23 25.51
CA ALA A 92 1.87 -6.86 25.92
C ALA A 92 2.95 -7.58 25.08
N TYR A 93 2.67 -8.77 24.57
CA TYR A 93 3.58 -9.52 23.72
C TYR A 93 3.81 -8.81 22.39
N VAL A 94 2.72 -8.43 21.70
CA VAL A 94 2.79 -7.74 20.39
C VAL A 94 3.48 -6.38 20.50
N ARG A 95 3.20 -5.63 21.57
CA ARG A 95 3.80 -4.31 21.80
C ARG A 95 5.28 -4.35 22.17
N ARG A 96 5.70 -5.40 22.90
CA ARG A 96 7.09 -5.54 23.38
C ARG A 96 7.99 -6.31 22.42
N MET A 97 7.44 -7.15 21.54
CA MET A 97 8.25 -7.97 20.63
C MET A 97 9.22 -7.15 19.78
N ARG A 98 8.77 -6.01 19.23
CA ARG A 98 9.61 -5.11 18.42
C ARG A 98 10.79 -4.53 19.23
N PRO A 99 10.59 -3.89 20.41
CA PRO A 99 11.69 -3.50 21.29
C PRO A 99 12.57 -4.66 21.79
N THR A 100 11.98 -5.79 22.19
CA THR A 100 12.70 -6.94 22.75
C THR A 100 13.71 -7.50 21.75
N PHE A 101 13.33 -7.59 20.47
CA PHE A 101 14.27 -7.98 19.42
C PHE A 101 15.49 -7.05 19.36
N GLY A 102 15.26 -5.73 19.39
CA GLY A 102 16.35 -4.74 19.41
C GLY A 102 17.25 -4.87 20.64
N TYR A 103 16.70 -5.12 21.81
CA TYR A 103 17.49 -5.31 23.04
C TYR A 103 18.33 -6.58 22.99
N ILE A 104 17.77 -7.69 22.52
CA ILE A 104 18.51 -8.95 22.36
C ILE A 104 19.65 -8.74 21.36
N MET A 105 19.40 -8.08 20.23
CA MET A 105 20.43 -7.77 19.22
C MET A 105 21.56 -6.88 19.77
N ALA A 106 21.22 -5.85 20.55
CA ALA A 106 22.21 -4.99 21.17
C ALA A 106 23.05 -5.75 22.20
N PHE A 107 22.42 -6.62 22.99
CA PHE A 107 23.08 -7.46 23.98
C PHE A 107 24.02 -8.48 23.32
N THR A 108 23.57 -9.19 22.29
CA THR A 108 24.40 -10.16 21.57
C THR A 108 25.59 -9.49 20.89
N TRP A 109 25.39 -8.29 20.33
CA TRP A 109 26.49 -7.51 19.76
C TRP A 109 27.50 -7.09 20.83
N ALA A 110 27.04 -6.57 21.96
CA ALA A 110 27.91 -6.20 23.07
C ALA A 110 28.70 -7.40 23.62
N ALA A 111 28.05 -8.56 23.77
CA ALA A 111 28.69 -9.80 24.19
C ALA A 111 29.74 -10.27 23.17
N GLN A 112 29.42 -10.23 21.87
CA GLN A 112 30.35 -10.64 20.81
C GLN A 112 31.58 -9.72 20.74
N MET A 113 31.38 -8.40 20.79
CA MET A 113 32.48 -7.43 20.80
C MET A 113 33.30 -7.53 22.08
N GLY A 114 32.66 -7.78 23.23
CA GLY A 114 33.31 -8.04 24.50
C GLY A 114 34.17 -9.30 24.47
N ALA A 115 33.69 -10.39 23.87
CA ALA A 115 34.45 -11.62 23.70
C ALA A 115 35.68 -11.41 22.82
N ILE A 116 35.56 -10.68 21.70
CA ILE A 116 36.69 -10.33 20.84
C ILE A 116 37.72 -9.50 21.62
N ALA A 117 37.27 -8.44 22.31
CA ALA A 117 38.15 -7.58 23.11
C ALA A 117 38.89 -8.38 24.20
N TYR A 118 38.17 -9.29 24.87
CA TYR A 118 38.76 -10.19 25.85
C TYR A 118 39.83 -11.10 25.23
N THR A 119 39.54 -11.75 24.09
CA THR A 119 40.51 -12.61 23.39
C THR A 119 41.76 -11.83 22.98
N VAL A 120 41.63 -10.59 22.50
CA VAL A 120 42.78 -9.76 22.11
C VAL A 120 43.72 -9.50 23.30
N VAL A 121 43.20 -9.36 24.51
CA VAL A 121 44.01 -9.10 25.72
C VAL A 121 44.50 -10.39 26.36
N ALA A 122 43.63 -11.39 26.51
CA ALA A 122 43.90 -12.60 27.26
C ALA A 122 44.66 -13.65 26.44
N ASP A 123 44.43 -13.71 25.12
CA ASP A 123 45.04 -14.71 24.24
C ASP A 123 45.31 -14.16 22.83
N PRO A 124 46.28 -13.22 22.69
CA PRO A 124 46.48 -12.45 21.44
C PRO A 124 46.79 -13.32 20.22
N GLN A 125 47.37 -14.52 20.43
CA GLN A 125 47.66 -15.47 19.35
C GLN A 125 46.38 -15.98 18.68
N GLN A 126 45.26 -16.02 19.42
CA GLN A 126 43.96 -16.45 18.92
C GLN A 126 43.10 -15.29 18.38
N ALA A 127 43.55 -14.04 18.48
CA ALA A 127 42.77 -12.90 18.05
C ALA A 127 42.43 -12.96 16.54
N ALA A 128 43.43 -13.24 15.70
CA ALA A 128 43.24 -13.32 14.25
C ALA A 128 42.23 -14.42 13.83
N PRO A 129 42.36 -15.69 14.25
CA PRO A 129 41.40 -16.73 13.88
C PRO A 129 40.00 -16.47 14.44
N VAL A 130 39.87 -15.92 15.66
CA VAL A 130 38.56 -15.58 16.23
C VAL A 130 37.87 -14.45 15.45
N ILE A 131 38.59 -13.39 15.09
CA ILE A 131 38.05 -12.30 14.28
C ILE A 131 37.61 -12.81 12.90
N ALA A 132 38.39 -13.68 12.27
CA ALA A 132 38.04 -14.30 10.99
C ALA A 132 36.78 -15.17 11.09
N ALA A 133 36.64 -15.94 12.18
CA ALA A 133 35.45 -16.74 12.45
C ALA A 133 34.21 -15.85 12.64
N VAL A 134 34.32 -14.75 13.38
CA VAL A 134 33.20 -13.80 13.55
C VAL A 134 32.81 -13.14 12.24
N ALA A 135 33.77 -12.82 11.36
CA ALA A 135 33.47 -12.26 10.04
C ALA A 135 32.60 -13.20 9.19
N SER A 136 32.75 -14.53 9.34
CA SER A 136 31.91 -15.52 8.65
C SER A 136 30.43 -15.47 9.06
N LEU A 137 30.12 -14.89 10.22
CA LEU A 137 28.75 -14.65 10.69
C LEU A 137 28.10 -13.42 10.01
N GLY A 138 28.78 -12.74 9.08
CA GLY A 138 28.27 -11.52 8.45
C GLY A 138 26.87 -11.66 7.85
N THR A 139 26.55 -12.81 7.23
CA THR A 139 25.23 -13.04 6.63
C THR A 139 24.09 -13.01 7.66
N ILE A 140 24.26 -13.62 8.84
CA ILE A 140 23.21 -13.60 9.88
C ILE A 140 23.02 -12.18 10.44
N TRP A 141 24.11 -11.41 10.56
CA TRP A 141 24.05 -10.01 10.99
C TRP A 141 23.33 -9.13 9.96
N THR A 142 23.58 -9.31 8.66
CA THR A 142 22.86 -8.57 7.61
C THR A 142 21.36 -8.78 7.70
N VAL A 143 20.90 -10.03 7.89
CA VAL A 143 19.47 -10.33 8.04
C VAL A 143 18.92 -9.70 9.32
N GLY A 144 19.59 -9.89 10.47
CA GLY A 144 19.14 -9.35 11.75
C GLY A 144 19.04 -7.82 11.77
N LEU A 145 20.04 -7.12 11.23
CA LEU A 145 20.04 -5.66 11.13
C LEU A 145 19.02 -5.14 10.12
N SER A 146 18.74 -5.88 9.04
CA SER A 146 17.68 -5.53 8.09
C SER A 146 16.29 -5.54 8.75
N VAL A 147 15.99 -6.57 9.53
CA VAL A 147 14.73 -6.67 10.29
C VAL A 147 14.63 -5.51 11.30
N LEU A 148 15.71 -5.21 12.03
CA LEU A 148 15.74 -4.08 12.95
C LEU A 148 15.50 -2.75 12.22
N GLY A 149 16.11 -2.55 11.06
CA GLY A 149 15.93 -1.37 10.21
C GLY A 149 14.47 -1.17 9.79
N ILE A 150 13.78 -2.24 9.36
CA ILE A 150 12.36 -2.20 9.01
C ILE A 150 11.51 -1.81 10.23
N TYR A 151 11.79 -2.39 11.41
CA TYR A 151 11.06 -2.06 12.63
C TYR A 151 11.23 -0.59 13.05
N VAL A 152 12.45 -0.06 12.98
CA VAL A 152 12.74 1.35 13.29
C VAL A 152 12.02 2.26 12.30
N TYR A 153 12.12 1.99 11.00
CA TYR A 153 11.48 2.78 9.95
C TYR A 153 9.95 2.86 10.14
N ARG A 154 9.30 1.69 10.32
CA ARG A 154 7.85 1.59 10.56
C ARG A 154 7.44 2.34 11.82
N ARG A 155 8.20 2.19 12.91
CA ARG A 155 7.91 2.85 14.19
C ARG A 155 8.06 4.37 14.11
N SER A 156 9.06 4.87 13.38
CA SER A 156 9.23 6.30 13.14
C SER A 156 8.05 6.88 12.35
N GLY A 157 7.57 6.17 11.33
CA GLY A 157 6.36 6.55 10.59
C GLY A 157 5.11 6.57 11.47
N GLU A 158 4.92 5.57 12.33
CA GLU A 158 3.81 5.57 13.31
C GLU A 158 3.87 6.79 14.24
N LYS A 159 5.05 7.09 14.81
CA LYS A 159 5.24 8.26 15.68
C LYS A 159 4.95 9.57 14.93
N GLN A 160 5.40 9.68 13.69
CA GLN A 160 5.18 10.87 12.88
C GLN A 160 3.69 11.11 12.62
N ARG A 161 2.91 10.07 12.29
CA ARG A 161 1.45 10.21 12.10
C ARG A 161 0.73 10.63 13.37
N VAL A 162 1.18 10.13 14.54
CA VAL A 162 0.63 10.56 15.84
C VAL A 162 0.92 12.05 16.07
N LEU A 163 2.13 12.51 15.77
CA LEU A 163 2.49 13.92 15.87
C LEU A 163 1.65 14.79 14.92
N GLU A 164 1.49 14.37 13.65
CA GLU A 164 0.66 15.05 12.66
C GLU A 164 -0.81 15.15 13.10
N ALA A 165 -1.37 14.06 13.67
CA ALA A 165 -2.73 14.05 14.21
C ALA A 165 -2.91 14.96 15.44
N GLN A 166 -1.84 15.23 16.19
CA GLN A 166 -1.84 16.14 17.35
C GLN A 166 -1.57 17.60 16.98
N GLY A 167 -1.54 17.95 15.68
CA GLY A 167 -1.25 19.30 15.20
C GLY A 167 0.25 19.63 15.16
N GLY A 168 1.12 18.63 15.29
CA GLY A 168 2.56 18.77 15.07
C GLY A 168 2.84 19.09 13.61
N LEU A 169 3.60 20.16 13.37
CA LEU A 169 3.96 20.61 12.03
C LEU A 169 4.69 19.49 11.28
N PRO A 170 4.24 19.11 10.06
CA PRO A 170 4.93 18.09 9.28
C PRO A 170 6.34 18.57 8.94
N ALA A 171 7.31 17.65 8.85
CA ALA A 171 8.73 17.96 8.64
C ALA A 171 9.03 18.88 7.42
N ASN A 172 8.14 18.91 6.42
CA ASN A 172 8.23 19.81 5.26
C ASN A 172 7.92 21.29 5.61
N GLN A 173 7.04 21.55 6.59
CA GLN A 173 6.71 22.92 7.01
C GLN A 173 7.83 23.60 7.82
N ASN A 174 8.76 22.84 8.41
CA ASN A 174 9.91 23.42 9.11
C ASN A 174 10.77 24.29 8.18
N THR A 175 10.87 23.92 6.89
CA THR A 175 11.58 24.73 5.89
C THR A 175 10.87 26.05 5.60
N GLY A 176 9.53 26.02 5.54
CA GLY A 176 8.71 27.21 5.29
C GLY A 176 8.69 28.18 6.47
N VAL A 177 8.61 27.67 7.71
CA VAL A 177 8.66 28.52 8.92
C VAL A 177 10.05 29.15 9.07
N LEU A 178 11.13 28.39 8.84
CA LEU A 178 12.49 28.93 8.84
C LEU A 178 12.72 29.93 7.70
N GLN A 179 12.21 29.67 6.49
CA GLN A 179 12.25 30.64 5.39
C GLN A 179 11.47 31.91 5.72
N ASN A 180 10.29 31.79 6.31
CA ASN A 180 9.47 32.95 6.69
C ASN A 180 10.14 33.77 7.80
N LEU A 181 10.76 33.11 8.79
CA LEU A 181 11.55 33.77 9.82
C LEU A 181 12.79 34.45 9.23
N LEU A 182 13.55 33.78 8.38
CA LEU A 182 14.70 34.37 7.70
C LEU A 182 14.30 35.55 6.82
N GLN A 183 13.21 35.44 6.05
CA GLN A 183 12.69 36.54 5.26
C GLN A 183 12.23 37.71 6.14
N SER A 184 11.58 37.45 7.28
CA SER A 184 11.20 38.50 8.22
C SER A 184 12.41 39.21 8.84
N LEU A 185 13.47 38.46 9.15
CA LEU A 185 14.71 39.00 9.70
C LEU A 185 15.47 39.84 8.66
N ILE A 186 15.52 39.38 7.41
CA ILE A 186 16.10 40.13 6.29
C ILE A 186 15.31 41.42 6.02
N LYS A 187 13.97 41.34 6.04
CA LYS A 187 13.09 42.49 5.80
C LYS A 187 13.11 43.51 6.95
N SER A 188 13.29 43.04 8.19
CA SER A 188 13.53 43.88 9.36
C SER A 188 14.83 44.66 9.23
N LYS A 189 15.92 43.99 8.85
CA LYS A 189 17.25 44.60 8.73
C LYS A 189 17.35 45.62 7.60
N SER A 190 16.58 45.43 6.51
CA SER A 190 16.49 46.37 5.39
C SER A 190 15.73 47.66 5.72
N LYS A 191 14.99 47.71 6.83
CA LYS A 191 14.18 48.88 7.22
C LYS A 191 14.89 49.79 8.23
N GLU A 192 16.03 49.33 8.78
CA GLU A 192 16.87 50.06 9.74
C GLU A 192 18.14 50.65 9.10
N MET A 193 18.32 50.49 7.77
CA MET A 193 19.31 51.21 6.95
C MET A 193 18.60 52.25 6.08
#